data_AF-A0A377Y1P7-F1
#
_entry.id   AF-A0A377Y1P7-F1
#
_cell.length_a   1.000
_cell.length_b   1.000
_cell.length_c   1.000
_cell.angle_alpha   90.00
_cell.angle_beta   90.00
_cell.angle_gamma   90.00
#
_symmetry.space_group_name_H-M   'P 1'
#
loop_
_entity.id
_entity.type
_entity.pdbx_description
1 polymer ?
#
loop_
_entity_poly.entity_id
_entity_poly.type
_entity_poly.pdbx_seq_one_letter_code
_entity_poly.pdbx_strand_id
1 'polypeptide(L)'
;MRMGAKPIYLTVTGDLIPASGGSVAITQINGVSATAEPDYPSQDVRFLSTPSNTTTYTLDGWISGIKCRVTRTSSGGVETYNLTALSGAGFRCLPGSLFVPDYAMQDHSDSEMWICVGINDFRSGATTAADYDADVAAIKSNIDALVNQAEKSGRPILVYGINTCNYAVEFLGGIRYQRILEVNQYLSQKYPAYYVRGSNGRDLREELVSRYSASIAQDVTDFGNDIVPSSLRNDNRHPNATGYGVYAELGNQTRQRRG
;
A
#
# COMPACT_ATOMS: atom_id res chain seq x y z
N MET A 1 -1.02 -2.19 -9.70
CA MET A 1 -2.22 -2.06 -8.83
C MET A 1 -3.35 -1.34 -9.56
N ARG A 2 -4.53 -1.97 -9.68
CA ARG A 2 -5.77 -1.29 -10.10
C ARG A 2 -6.48 -0.76 -8.84
N MET A 3 -5.99 0.33 -8.26
CA MET A 3 -6.71 1.00 -7.15
C MET A 3 -7.93 1.74 -7.71
N GLY A 4 -9.12 1.41 -7.21
CA GLY A 4 -10.38 1.99 -7.68
C GLY A 4 -10.98 1.34 -8.93
N ALA A 5 -10.49 0.18 -9.37
CA ALA A 5 -11.06 -0.50 -10.55
C ALA A 5 -12.37 -1.23 -10.24
N LYS A 6 -13.23 -1.31 -11.26
CA LYS A 6 -14.42 -2.17 -11.27
C LYS A 6 -14.03 -3.61 -10.89
N PRO A 7 -14.80 -4.31 -10.03
CA PRO A 7 -14.60 -5.73 -9.77
C PRO A 7 -14.53 -6.54 -11.06
N ILE A 8 -13.83 -7.67 -11.04
CA ILE A 8 -13.64 -8.52 -12.22
C ILE A 8 -14.74 -9.58 -12.25
N TYR A 9 -15.62 -9.50 -13.24
CA TYR A 9 -16.66 -10.49 -13.50
C TYR A 9 -16.31 -11.28 -14.76
N LEU A 10 -16.36 -12.61 -14.68
CA LEU A 10 -16.01 -13.50 -15.78
C LEU A 10 -17.22 -14.30 -16.24
N THR A 11 -17.34 -14.48 -17.55
CA THR A 11 -18.20 -15.49 -18.17
C THR A 11 -17.29 -16.53 -18.81
N VAL A 12 -17.54 -17.81 -18.56
CA VAL A 12 -16.79 -18.93 -19.13
C VAL A 12 -17.67 -19.73 -20.09
N THR A 13 -17.05 -20.39 -21.08
CA THR A 13 -17.77 -21.25 -22.02
C THR A 13 -18.58 -22.32 -21.29
N GLY A 14 -19.88 -22.39 -21.59
CA GLY A 14 -20.77 -23.41 -21.03
C GLY A 14 -21.14 -23.21 -19.56
N ASP A 15 -20.83 -22.04 -18.98
CA ASP A 15 -21.17 -21.68 -17.59
C ASP A 15 -20.69 -22.73 -16.56
N LEU A 16 -19.53 -23.34 -16.83
CA LEU A 16 -18.98 -24.44 -16.05
C LEU A 16 -17.48 -24.25 -15.84
N ILE A 17 -17.06 -24.26 -14.57
CA ILE A 17 -15.66 -24.47 -14.20
C ILE A 17 -15.41 -25.98 -14.21
N PRO A 18 -14.42 -26.49 -14.95
CA PRO A 18 -14.11 -27.91 -14.97
C PRO A 18 -13.52 -28.39 -13.64
N ALA A 19 -13.38 -29.70 -13.47
CA ALA A 19 -12.66 -30.27 -12.34
C ALA A 19 -11.17 -29.84 -12.34
N SER A 20 -10.50 -29.97 -11.19
CA SER A 20 -9.10 -29.59 -11.01
C SER A 20 -8.20 -30.10 -12.16
N GLY A 21 -7.35 -29.20 -12.68
CA GLY A 21 -6.51 -29.43 -13.84
C GLY A 21 -7.19 -29.16 -15.19
N GLY A 22 -8.52 -29.13 -15.24
CA GLY A 22 -9.27 -28.75 -16.43
C GLY A 22 -9.22 -27.25 -16.71
N SER A 23 -9.37 -26.87 -17.98
CA SER A 23 -9.39 -25.47 -18.42
C SER A 23 -10.62 -25.18 -19.27
N VAL A 24 -11.13 -23.95 -19.18
CA VAL A 24 -12.27 -23.45 -19.95
C VAL A 24 -11.99 -22.03 -20.45
N ALA A 25 -12.44 -21.70 -21.66
CA ALA A 25 -12.27 -20.36 -22.20
C ALA A 25 -13.13 -19.34 -21.44
N ILE A 26 -12.55 -18.16 -21.20
CA ILE A 26 -13.28 -16.98 -20.72
C ILE A 26 -13.80 -16.25 -21.96
N THR A 27 -15.12 -16.11 -22.06
CA THR A 27 -15.78 -15.48 -23.21
C THR A 27 -16.04 -14.00 -22.99
N GLN A 28 -16.23 -13.58 -21.73
CA GLN A 28 -16.44 -12.18 -21.38
C GLN A 28 -15.72 -11.79 -20.09
N ILE A 29 -15.27 -10.54 -20.06
CA ILE A 29 -14.72 -9.86 -18.88
C ILE A 29 -15.57 -8.60 -18.68
N ASN A 30 -16.17 -8.45 -17.50
CA ASN A 30 -17.06 -7.33 -17.15
C ASN A 30 -18.18 -7.08 -18.19
N GLY A 31 -18.71 -8.16 -18.76
CA GLY A 31 -19.80 -8.11 -19.75
C GLY A 31 -19.38 -7.76 -21.18
N VAL A 32 -18.09 -7.55 -21.44
CA VAL A 32 -17.53 -7.30 -22.78
C VAL A 32 -16.76 -8.52 -23.25
N SER A 33 -16.66 -8.74 -24.56
CA SER A 33 -15.87 -9.83 -25.14
C SER A 33 -14.44 -9.86 -24.58
N ALA A 34 -13.97 -11.04 -24.20
CA ALA A 34 -12.60 -11.22 -23.71
C ALA A 34 -11.54 -11.14 -24.82
N THR A 35 -11.95 -11.26 -26.10
CA THR A 35 -11.03 -11.32 -27.25
C THR A 35 -11.10 -10.10 -28.16
N ALA A 36 -12.19 -9.34 -28.12
CA ALA A 36 -12.32 -8.13 -28.93
C ALA A 36 -11.51 -6.99 -28.30
N GLU A 37 -10.68 -6.34 -29.12
CA GLU A 37 -10.01 -5.10 -28.73
C GLU A 37 -11.04 -3.96 -28.63
N PRO A 38 -10.96 -3.09 -27.62
CA PRO A 38 -11.83 -1.92 -27.54
C PRO A 38 -11.43 -0.85 -28.56
N ASP A 39 -12.38 0.01 -28.94
CA ASP A 39 -12.12 1.15 -29.83
C ASP A 39 -11.08 2.12 -29.24
N TYR A 40 -11.02 2.22 -27.90
CA TYR A 40 -10.09 3.08 -27.17
C TYR A 40 -9.46 2.34 -25.99
N PRO A 41 -8.15 2.50 -25.72
CA PRO A 41 -7.47 1.85 -24.59
C PRO A 41 -8.11 2.13 -23.23
N SER A 42 -8.71 3.31 -23.04
CA SER A 42 -9.39 3.67 -21.78
C SER A 42 -10.66 2.87 -21.51
N GLN A 43 -11.21 2.18 -22.51
CA GLN A 43 -12.39 1.32 -22.40
C GLN A 43 -12.02 -0.15 -22.16
N ASP A 44 -10.72 -0.48 -22.10
CA ASP A 44 -10.28 -1.86 -21.96
C ASP A 44 -10.61 -2.41 -20.56
N VAL A 45 -11.57 -3.32 -20.53
CA VAL A 45 -11.97 -4.02 -19.31
C VAL A 45 -11.11 -5.25 -19.06
N ARG A 46 -10.35 -5.72 -20.07
CA ARG A 46 -9.46 -6.86 -19.96
C ARG A 46 -8.36 -6.56 -18.94
N PHE A 47 -7.84 -7.61 -18.32
CA PHE A 47 -6.77 -7.55 -17.33
C PHE A 47 -5.65 -8.49 -17.78
N LEU A 48 -4.42 -8.30 -17.29
CA LEU A 48 -3.22 -8.94 -17.87
C LEU A 48 -3.00 -8.63 -19.36
N SER A 49 -3.73 -7.64 -19.89
CA SER A 49 -3.62 -7.19 -21.27
C SER A 49 -2.47 -6.21 -21.38
N THR A 50 -1.56 -6.46 -22.32
CA THR A 50 -0.52 -5.51 -22.68
C THR A 50 -0.38 -5.54 -24.21
N PRO A 51 -0.75 -4.47 -24.93
CA PRO A 51 -0.57 -4.41 -26.39
C PRO A 51 0.90 -4.49 -26.81
N SER A 52 1.82 -4.22 -25.87
CA SER A 52 3.25 -4.12 -26.11
C SER A 52 3.99 -5.46 -26.17
N ASN A 53 3.37 -6.59 -25.83
CA ASN A 53 4.00 -7.90 -25.93
C ASN A 53 3.04 -9.09 -26.04
N THR A 54 3.60 -10.23 -26.46
CA THR A 54 2.93 -11.53 -26.59
C THR A 54 3.23 -12.47 -25.41
N THR A 55 3.76 -11.95 -24.29
CA THR A 55 4.11 -12.75 -23.12
C THR A 55 2.84 -13.37 -22.52
N THR A 56 2.94 -14.64 -22.11
CA THR A 56 1.88 -15.31 -21.36
C THR A 56 1.87 -14.80 -19.94
N TYR A 57 0.71 -14.32 -19.49
CA TYR A 57 0.50 -13.85 -18.13
C TYR A 57 -0.51 -14.72 -17.42
N THR A 58 -0.30 -14.95 -16.12
CA THR A 58 -1.20 -15.72 -15.28
C THR A 58 -1.62 -14.95 -14.05
N LEU A 59 -2.80 -15.28 -13.54
CA LEU A 59 -3.34 -14.72 -12.30
C LEU A 59 -4.16 -15.76 -11.57
N ASP A 60 -3.71 -16.12 -10.38
CA ASP A 60 -4.48 -17.00 -9.50
C ASP A 60 -5.55 -16.19 -8.77
N GLY A 61 -6.63 -16.86 -8.41
CA GLY A 61 -7.75 -16.26 -7.70
C GLY A 61 -8.85 -17.26 -7.41
N TRP A 62 -10.02 -16.75 -7.07
CA TRP A 62 -11.18 -17.53 -6.69
C TRP A 62 -12.40 -17.10 -7.51
N ILE A 63 -13.18 -18.06 -7.97
CA ILE A 63 -14.47 -17.82 -8.61
C ILE A 63 -15.44 -18.92 -8.18
N SER A 64 -16.62 -18.51 -7.71
CA SER A 64 -17.61 -19.42 -7.11
C SER A 64 -17.03 -20.36 -6.03
N GLY A 65 -16.07 -19.86 -5.24
CA GLY A 65 -15.41 -20.63 -4.18
C GLY A 65 -14.36 -21.64 -4.67
N ILE A 66 -14.10 -21.72 -5.97
CA ILE A 66 -13.10 -22.61 -6.56
C ILE A 66 -11.81 -21.84 -6.83
N LYS A 67 -10.67 -22.33 -6.33
CA LYS A 67 -9.36 -21.77 -6.66
C LYS A 67 -9.07 -22.03 -8.13
N CYS A 68 -8.75 -20.97 -8.87
CA CYS A 68 -8.50 -21.02 -10.30
C CYS A 68 -7.29 -20.16 -10.70
N ARG A 69 -6.75 -20.43 -11.90
CA ARG A 69 -5.75 -19.62 -12.59
C ARG A 69 -6.34 -19.08 -13.88
N VAL A 70 -6.38 -17.76 -14.03
CA VAL A 70 -6.59 -17.12 -15.32
C VAL A 70 -5.26 -17.10 -16.07
N THR A 71 -5.28 -17.47 -17.34
CA THR A 71 -4.13 -17.38 -18.25
C THR A 71 -4.50 -16.53 -19.45
N ARG A 72 -3.75 -15.44 -19.67
CA ARG A 72 -3.78 -14.62 -20.89
C ARG A 72 -2.66 -15.08 -21.81
N THR A 73 -3.00 -15.39 -23.06
CA THR A 73 -2.05 -15.57 -24.16
C THR A 73 -2.35 -14.56 -25.26
N SER A 74 -1.35 -14.18 -26.06
CA SER A 74 -1.57 -13.34 -27.24
C SER A 74 -0.80 -13.87 -28.43
N SER A 75 -1.50 -13.94 -29.57
CA SER A 75 -0.94 -14.36 -30.86
C SER A 75 -1.53 -13.50 -31.96
N GLY A 76 -0.67 -12.93 -32.82
CA GLY A 76 -1.10 -12.06 -33.92
C GLY A 76 -1.91 -10.85 -33.47
N GLY A 77 -1.65 -10.33 -32.25
CA GLY A 77 -2.39 -9.21 -31.66
C GLY A 77 -3.74 -9.59 -31.03
N VAL A 78 -4.19 -10.84 -31.17
CA VAL A 78 -5.42 -11.32 -30.54
C VAL A 78 -5.10 -11.92 -29.17
N GLU A 79 -5.76 -11.41 -28.13
CA GLU A 79 -5.65 -11.94 -26.78
C GLU A 79 -6.71 -13.01 -26.53
N THR A 80 -6.33 -14.09 -25.86
CA THR A 80 -7.25 -15.14 -25.42
C THR A 80 -7.05 -15.44 -23.94
N TYR A 81 -8.16 -15.74 -23.27
CA TYR A 81 -8.21 -15.95 -21.84
C TYR A 81 -8.78 -17.32 -21.51
N ASN A 82 -8.10 -18.08 -20.66
CA ASN A 82 -8.57 -19.35 -20.14
C ASN A 82 -8.57 -19.34 -18.61
N LEU A 83 -9.55 -20.00 -18.02
CA LEU A 83 -9.67 -20.26 -16.59
C LEU A 83 -9.38 -21.75 -16.34
N THR A 84 -8.31 -22.03 -15.59
CA THR A 84 -7.93 -23.38 -15.18
C THR A 84 -8.29 -23.58 -13.72
N ALA A 85 -9.05 -24.63 -13.40
CA ALA A 85 -9.35 -24.99 -12.02
C ALA A 85 -8.09 -25.56 -11.34
N LEU A 86 -7.71 -25.01 -10.19
CA LEU A 86 -6.58 -25.50 -9.39
C LEU A 86 -7.03 -26.44 -8.26
N SER A 87 -8.34 -26.53 -8.02
CA SER A 87 -8.96 -27.38 -6.99
C SER A 87 -10.40 -27.72 -7.36
N GLY A 88 -10.98 -28.73 -6.70
CA GLY A 88 -12.42 -29.01 -6.76
C GLY A 88 -12.85 -29.97 -7.87
N ALA A 89 -14.12 -30.39 -7.82
CA ALA A 89 -14.72 -31.41 -8.69
C ALA A 89 -15.44 -30.83 -9.93
N GLY A 90 -15.27 -29.54 -10.20
CA GLY A 90 -16.05 -28.79 -11.19
C GLY A 90 -17.29 -28.18 -10.56
N PHE A 91 -17.69 -27.01 -11.06
CA PHE A 91 -18.76 -26.21 -10.46
C PHE A 91 -19.45 -25.32 -11.50
N ARG A 92 -20.75 -25.11 -11.34
CA ARG A 92 -21.51 -24.20 -12.21
C ARG A 92 -21.07 -22.76 -11.98
N CYS A 93 -20.61 -22.10 -13.02
CA CYS A 93 -20.18 -20.71 -12.99
C CYS A 93 -21.12 -19.87 -13.85
N LEU A 94 -22.09 -19.22 -13.22
CA LEU A 94 -23.05 -18.38 -13.94
C LEU A 94 -22.33 -17.24 -14.69
N PRO A 95 -22.89 -16.77 -15.82
CA PRO A 95 -22.33 -15.64 -16.55
C PRO A 95 -22.09 -14.43 -15.64
N GLY A 96 -20.93 -13.77 -15.80
CA GLY A 96 -20.55 -12.63 -14.97
C GLY A 96 -20.33 -12.97 -13.50
N SER A 97 -19.83 -14.16 -13.18
CA SER A 97 -19.46 -14.51 -11.80
C SER A 97 -18.22 -13.74 -11.35
N LEU A 98 -18.22 -13.29 -10.08
CA LEU A 98 -17.11 -12.52 -9.51
C LEU A 98 -15.84 -13.39 -9.42
N PHE A 99 -14.78 -12.92 -10.06
CA PHE A 99 -13.43 -13.40 -9.86
C PHE A 99 -12.73 -12.50 -8.84
N VAL A 100 -12.22 -13.12 -7.78
CA VAL A 100 -11.44 -12.45 -6.74
C VAL A 100 -9.97 -12.83 -6.95
N PRO A 101 -9.14 -11.93 -7.51
CA PRO A 101 -7.71 -12.16 -7.65
C PRO A 101 -7.06 -12.50 -6.31
N ASP A 102 -6.07 -13.39 -6.35
CA ASP A 102 -5.11 -13.52 -5.26
C ASP A 102 -4.14 -12.33 -5.33
N TYR A 103 -4.51 -11.25 -4.65
CA TYR A 103 -3.78 -9.98 -4.70
C TYR A 103 -2.36 -10.06 -4.13
N ALA A 104 -1.98 -11.16 -3.48
CA ALA A 104 -0.60 -11.36 -3.02
C ALA A 104 0.42 -11.27 -4.19
N MET A 105 0.01 -11.57 -5.42
CA MET A 105 0.88 -11.63 -6.61
C MET A 105 0.66 -10.47 -7.62
N GLN A 106 -0.32 -9.58 -7.41
CA GLN A 106 -0.68 -8.54 -8.40
C GLN A 106 -0.03 -7.18 -8.19
N ASP A 107 0.59 -6.98 -7.04
CA ASP A 107 1.18 -5.69 -6.71
C ASP A 107 2.70 -5.66 -6.89
N HIS A 108 3.23 -6.60 -7.68
CA HIS A 108 4.58 -6.48 -8.24
C HIS A 108 4.70 -5.16 -9.00
N SER A 109 5.41 -4.24 -8.37
CA SER A 109 5.71 -2.92 -8.85
C SER A 109 7.09 -2.59 -8.33
N ASP A 110 7.96 -2.17 -9.23
CA ASP A 110 9.31 -1.75 -8.86
C ASP A 110 9.29 -0.38 -8.16
N SER A 111 8.14 0.30 -8.15
CA SER A 111 7.95 1.53 -7.37
C SER A 111 7.95 1.25 -5.87
N GLU A 112 8.85 1.91 -5.17
CA GLU A 112 8.97 1.87 -3.72
C GLU A 112 7.70 2.37 -3.03
N MET A 113 7.27 1.66 -1.99
CA MET A 113 6.14 2.05 -1.15
C MET A 113 6.63 2.82 0.07
N TRP A 114 6.19 4.07 0.18
CA TRP A 114 6.46 4.92 1.34
C TRP A 114 5.25 4.90 2.26
N ILE A 115 5.42 4.32 3.45
CA ILE A 115 4.37 4.21 4.46
C ILE A 115 4.58 5.36 5.46
N CYS A 116 3.74 6.40 5.33
CA CYS A 116 3.72 7.59 6.18
C CYS A 116 2.28 7.82 6.69
N VAL A 117 1.81 6.98 7.60
CA VAL A 117 0.40 6.97 8.06
C VAL A 117 0.34 6.87 9.59
N GLY A 118 -0.85 7.03 10.17
CA GLY A 118 -1.10 6.82 11.60
C GLY A 118 -1.45 8.09 12.40
N ILE A 119 -0.97 9.27 12.00
CA ILE A 119 -1.21 10.49 12.80
C ILE A 119 -2.69 10.86 12.89
N ASN A 120 -3.46 10.64 11.82
CA ASN A 120 -4.89 10.96 11.77
C ASN A 120 -5.76 9.90 12.46
N ASP A 121 -5.21 8.74 12.79
CA ASP A 121 -5.93 7.62 13.37
C ASP A 121 -6.18 7.80 14.87
N PHE A 122 -5.41 8.63 15.57
CA PHE A 122 -5.78 8.91 16.96
C PHE A 122 -6.96 9.87 17.05
N ARG A 123 -7.95 9.46 17.84
CA ARG A 123 -9.21 10.18 18.07
C ARG A 123 -9.01 11.47 18.86
N SER A 124 -9.90 12.44 18.67
CA SER A 124 -9.99 13.61 19.53
C SER A 124 -10.61 13.26 20.89
N GLY A 125 -10.38 14.11 21.91
CA GLY A 125 -11.09 14.04 23.20
C GLY A 125 -10.51 13.08 24.23
N ALA A 126 -9.34 12.49 23.95
CA ALA A 126 -8.60 11.73 24.96
C ALA A 126 -8.17 12.63 26.13
N THR A 127 -8.25 12.09 27.33
CA THR A 127 -7.85 12.75 28.58
C THR A 127 -6.69 12.04 29.26
N THR A 128 -6.48 10.77 28.95
CA THR A 128 -5.38 9.93 29.44
C THR A 128 -4.67 9.24 28.29
N ALA A 129 -3.46 8.74 28.54
CA ALA A 129 -2.71 7.97 27.54
C ALA A 129 -3.41 6.64 27.16
N ALA A 130 -4.10 6.00 28.12
CA ALA A 130 -4.82 4.74 27.91
C ALA A 130 -6.03 4.90 26.96
N ASP A 131 -6.58 6.11 26.84
CA ASP A 131 -7.63 6.40 25.86
C ASP A 131 -7.17 6.18 24.41
N TYR A 132 -5.87 6.04 24.15
CA TYR A 132 -5.33 5.76 22.83
C TYR A 132 -4.93 4.29 22.60
N ASP A 133 -5.17 3.38 23.55
CA ASP A 133 -4.69 1.99 23.42
C ASP A 133 -5.28 1.26 22.20
N ALA A 134 -6.57 1.44 21.94
CA ALA A 134 -7.22 0.89 20.75
C ALA A 134 -6.67 1.53 19.46
N ASP A 135 -6.43 2.85 19.47
CA ASP A 135 -5.90 3.58 18.32
C ASP A 135 -4.46 3.12 18.01
N VAL A 136 -3.61 2.99 19.03
CA VAL A 136 -2.23 2.50 18.88
C VAL A 136 -2.22 1.06 18.35
N ALA A 137 -3.06 0.18 18.88
CA ALA A 137 -3.18 -1.19 18.40
C ALA A 137 -3.62 -1.23 16.93
N ALA A 138 -4.60 -0.40 16.55
CA ALA A 138 -5.09 -0.29 15.18
C ALA A 138 -4.02 0.26 14.23
N ILE A 139 -3.29 1.32 14.61
CA ILE A 139 -2.20 1.91 13.82
C ILE A 139 -1.12 0.85 13.55
N LYS A 140 -0.67 0.13 14.59
CA LYS A 140 0.33 -0.94 14.47
C LYS A 140 -0.15 -2.04 13.51
N SER A 141 -1.37 -2.54 13.72
CA SER A 141 -1.98 -3.60 12.89
C SER A 141 -2.13 -3.18 11.43
N ASN A 142 -2.59 -1.95 11.19
CA ASN A 142 -2.77 -1.43 9.83
C ASN A 142 -1.44 -1.25 9.11
N ILE A 143 -0.42 -0.70 9.78
CA ILE A 143 0.93 -0.58 9.19
C ILE A 143 1.52 -1.97 8.93
N ASP A 144 1.34 -2.93 9.85
CA ASP A 144 1.78 -4.31 9.63
C ASP A 144 1.15 -4.93 8.38
N ALA A 145 -0.15 -4.68 8.16
CA ALA A 145 -0.85 -5.15 6.97
C ALA A 145 -0.31 -4.50 5.69
N LEU A 146 -0.01 -3.20 5.72
CA LEU A 146 0.61 -2.49 4.59
C LEU A 146 2.00 -3.04 4.26
N VAL A 147 2.84 -3.26 5.28
CA VAL A 147 4.18 -3.85 5.09
C VAL A 147 4.07 -5.26 4.54
N ASN A 148 3.23 -6.13 5.14
CA ASN A 148 3.03 -7.50 4.69
C ASN A 148 2.54 -7.56 3.22
N GLN A 149 1.63 -6.66 2.85
CA GLN A 149 1.19 -6.55 1.46
C GLN A 149 2.36 -6.14 0.55
N ALA A 150 3.13 -5.11 0.92
CA ALA A 150 4.25 -4.65 0.12
C ALA A 150 5.36 -5.71 -0.03
N GLU A 151 5.63 -6.49 1.02
CA GLU A 151 6.59 -7.60 1.00
C GLU A 151 6.15 -8.71 0.04
N LYS A 152 4.89 -9.15 0.13
CA LYS A 152 4.32 -10.14 -0.82
C LYS A 152 4.41 -9.68 -2.27
N SER A 153 4.34 -8.38 -2.44
CA SER A 153 4.38 -7.70 -3.72
C SER A 153 5.80 -7.45 -4.23
N GLY A 154 6.84 -7.79 -3.45
CA GLY A 154 8.24 -7.58 -3.81
C GLY A 154 8.64 -6.10 -3.95
N ARG A 155 7.85 -5.16 -3.44
CA ARG A 155 8.14 -3.72 -3.51
C ARG A 155 9.30 -3.37 -2.58
N PRO A 156 10.19 -2.43 -2.96
CA PRO A 156 11.01 -1.73 -1.97
C PRO A 156 10.10 -0.99 -0.98
N ILE A 157 10.44 -0.98 0.30
CA ILE A 157 9.58 -0.45 1.39
C ILE A 157 10.37 0.56 2.21
N LEU A 158 9.76 1.71 2.46
CA LEU A 158 10.19 2.68 3.47
C LEU A 158 9.05 2.90 4.47
N VAL A 159 9.34 2.70 5.75
CA VAL A 159 8.40 2.97 6.85
C VAL A 159 8.90 4.19 7.60
N TYR A 160 8.14 5.29 7.54
CA TYR A 160 8.48 6.51 8.26
C TYR A 160 7.80 6.51 9.62
N GLY A 161 8.53 6.94 10.65
CA GLY A 161 7.94 7.25 11.94
C GLY A 161 6.90 8.37 11.85
N ILE A 162 5.98 8.39 12.80
CA ILE A 162 5.00 9.45 12.98
C ILE A 162 5.68 10.64 13.65
N ASN A 163 5.49 11.84 13.10
CA ASN A 163 5.94 13.08 13.71
C ASN A 163 4.89 13.64 14.67
N THR A 164 5.37 14.38 15.65
CA THR A 164 4.59 15.18 16.59
C THR A 164 4.22 16.53 15.96
N CYS A 165 3.00 16.98 16.20
CA CYS A 165 2.40 18.17 15.60
C CYS A 165 2.21 19.29 16.64
N ASN A 166 1.88 20.49 16.20
CA ASN A 166 1.61 21.65 17.05
C ASN A 166 0.24 21.57 17.77
N TYR A 167 0.07 20.54 18.60
CA TYR A 167 -1.07 20.36 19.50
C TYR A 167 -0.55 20.04 20.90
N ALA A 168 -1.13 20.65 21.94
CA ALA A 168 -0.62 20.50 23.32
C ALA A 168 -0.52 19.04 23.79
N VAL A 169 -1.40 18.15 23.32
CA VAL A 169 -1.34 16.71 23.65
C VAL A 169 -0.18 15.96 22.98
N GLU A 170 0.44 16.55 21.95
CA GLU A 170 1.58 16.01 21.19
C GLU A 170 2.90 16.68 21.53
N PHE A 171 2.92 17.72 22.38
CA PHE A 171 4.16 18.30 22.89
C PHE A 171 4.89 17.30 23.78
N LEU A 172 6.20 17.49 23.96
CA LEU A 172 7.04 16.72 24.86
C LEU A 172 6.36 16.51 26.23
N GLY A 173 6.11 15.25 26.58
CA GLY A 173 5.41 14.86 27.81
C GLY A 173 3.88 14.79 27.73
N GLY A 174 3.29 15.21 26.61
CA GLY A 174 1.87 15.11 26.33
C GLY A 174 1.37 13.67 26.21
N ILE A 175 0.08 13.47 26.44
CA ILE A 175 -0.52 12.12 26.46
C ILE A 175 -0.45 11.41 25.10
N ARG A 176 -0.56 12.14 23.97
CA ARG A 176 -0.46 11.58 22.61
C ARG A 176 0.99 11.46 22.16
N TYR A 177 1.86 12.36 22.62
CA TYR A 177 3.31 12.31 22.39
C TYR A 177 3.89 10.92 22.74
N GLN A 178 3.60 10.42 23.94
CA GLN A 178 4.11 9.12 24.37
C GLN A 178 3.61 7.96 23.50
N ARG A 179 2.37 8.06 22.98
CA ARG A 179 1.78 7.03 22.11
C ARG A 179 2.38 7.06 20.70
N ILE A 180 2.68 8.25 20.17
CA ILE A 180 3.43 8.42 18.93
C ILE A 180 4.80 7.75 19.05
N LEU A 181 5.53 8.00 20.14
CA LEU A 181 6.82 7.36 20.39
C LEU A 181 6.71 5.84 20.53
N GLU A 182 5.65 5.33 21.18
CA GLU A 182 5.41 3.88 21.26
C GLU A 182 5.23 3.25 19.87
N VAL A 183 4.45 3.89 18.99
CA VAL A 183 4.30 3.42 17.61
C VAL A 183 5.66 3.46 16.89
N ASN A 184 6.39 4.56 16.98
CA ASN A 184 7.70 4.69 16.33
C ASN A 184 8.71 3.65 16.83
N GLN A 185 8.75 3.40 18.14
CA GLN A 185 9.60 2.38 18.73
C GLN A 185 9.24 0.99 18.20
N TYR A 186 7.95 0.64 18.19
CA TYR A 186 7.46 -0.61 17.62
C TYR A 186 7.89 -0.80 16.17
N LEU A 187 7.65 0.20 15.31
CA LEU A 187 8.02 0.15 13.90
C LEU A 187 9.54 -0.02 13.72
N SER A 188 10.32 0.69 14.53
CA SER A 188 11.78 0.64 14.46
C SER A 188 12.38 -0.71 14.89
N GLN A 189 11.72 -1.40 15.82
CA GLN A 189 12.13 -2.72 16.31
C GLN A 189 11.66 -3.85 15.40
N LYS A 190 10.44 -3.75 14.88
CA LYS A 190 9.84 -4.78 14.04
C LYS A 190 10.35 -4.73 12.60
N TYR A 191 10.57 -3.53 12.07
CA TYR A 191 10.96 -3.31 10.67
C TYR A 191 12.30 -2.57 10.55
N PRO A 192 13.39 -3.01 11.21
CA PRO A 192 14.64 -2.25 11.24
C PRO A 192 15.26 -2.03 9.85
N ALA A 193 14.98 -2.93 8.89
CA ALA A 193 15.43 -2.82 7.50
C ALA A 193 14.60 -1.83 6.65
N TYR A 194 13.35 -1.54 7.05
CA TYR A 194 12.47 -0.63 6.30
C TYR A 194 12.30 0.72 7.00
N TYR A 195 12.56 0.76 8.32
CA TYR A 195 12.36 1.93 9.14
C TYR A 195 13.36 3.03 8.78
N VAL A 196 12.84 4.16 8.33
CA VAL A 196 13.64 5.26 7.78
C VAL A 196 14.44 5.93 8.87
N ARG A 197 15.76 6.01 8.64
CA ARG A 197 16.69 6.76 9.49
C ARG A 197 17.69 7.53 8.63
N GLY A 198 18.33 8.54 9.19
CA GLY A 198 19.49 9.18 8.60
C GLY A 198 20.73 8.34 8.81
N SER A 199 21.81 8.66 8.09
CA SER A 199 23.14 8.11 8.33
C SER A 199 23.68 8.44 9.72
N ASN A 200 23.16 9.50 10.35
CA ASN A 200 23.39 9.88 11.74
C ASN A 200 22.60 9.03 12.76
N GLY A 201 21.78 8.07 12.30
CA GLY A 201 20.97 7.20 13.15
C GLY A 201 19.61 7.76 13.56
N ARG A 202 19.32 9.04 13.28
CA ARG A 202 18.05 9.70 13.65
C ARG A 202 16.89 9.21 12.80
N ASP A 203 15.73 9.01 13.42
CA ASP A 203 14.49 8.81 12.66
C ASP A 203 13.95 10.14 12.07
N LEU A 204 12.84 10.07 11.34
CA LEU A 204 12.22 11.24 10.72
C LEU A 204 11.86 12.35 11.73
N ARG A 205 11.32 12.00 12.90
CA ARG A 205 10.94 12.97 13.94
C ARG A 205 12.18 13.66 14.45
N GLU A 206 13.17 12.88 14.87
CA GLU A 206 14.43 13.39 15.40
C GLU A 206 15.14 14.31 14.41
N GLU A 207 15.16 13.92 13.13
CA GLU A 207 15.81 14.71 12.09
C GLU A 207 15.08 16.04 11.86
N LEU A 208 13.75 16.03 11.72
CA LEU A 208 12.95 17.24 11.55
C LEU A 208 13.09 18.20 12.73
N VAL A 209 12.96 17.70 13.96
CA VAL A 209 13.12 18.50 15.18
C VAL A 209 14.53 19.10 15.25
N SER A 210 15.56 18.33 14.89
CA SER A 210 16.94 18.80 14.94
C SER A 210 17.28 19.91 13.94
N ARG A 211 16.43 20.14 12.93
CA ARG A 211 16.61 21.16 11.89
C ARG A 211 15.99 22.52 12.24
N TYR A 212 15.64 22.74 13.51
CA TYR A 212 15.18 24.03 13.99
C TYR A 212 16.20 25.16 13.72
N SER A 213 15.72 26.36 13.42
CA SER A 213 16.58 27.54 13.30
C SER A 213 16.64 28.30 14.62
N ALA A 214 17.81 28.38 15.24
CA ALA A 214 18.01 29.16 16.48
C ALA A 214 17.76 30.68 16.29
N SER A 215 17.75 31.17 15.04
CA SER A 215 17.41 32.56 14.70
C SER A 215 15.90 32.83 14.65
N ILE A 216 15.07 31.78 14.66
CA ILE A 216 13.61 31.87 14.65
C ILE A 216 13.12 31.46 16.04
N ALA A 217 12.63 32.42 16.83
CA ALA A 217 12.20 32.16 18.21
C ALA A 217 11.13 31.06 18.32
N GLN A 218 10.23 30.97 17.33
CA GLN A 218 9.21 29.92 17.27
C GLN A 218 9.82 28.54 17.04
N ASP A 219 10.85 28.40 16.21
CA ASP A 219 11.55 27.13 15.99
C ASP A 219 12.25 26.65 17.26
N VAL A 220 12.82 27.57 18.06
CA VAL A 220 13.41 27.24 19.36
C VAL A 220 12.34 26.71 20.33
N THR A 221 11.15 27.31 20.31
CA THR A 221 10.01 26.85 21.11
C THR A 221 9.53 25.47 20.64
N ASP A 222 9.41 25.28 19.33
CA ASP A 222 9.01 24.01 18.72
C ASP A 222 10.02 22.89 19.02
N PHE A 223 11.31 23.19 18.97
CA PHE A 223 12.38 22.27 19.39
C PHE A 223 12.23 21.87 20.86
N GLY A 224 11.97 22.83 21.75
CA GLY A 224 11.73 22.57 23.18
C GLY A 224 10.47 21.73 23.44
N ASN A 225 9.48 21.80 22.56
CA ASN A 225 8.26 21.00 22.60
C ASN A 225 8.40 19.65 21.88
N ASP A 226 9.56 19.35 21.29
CA ASP A 226 9.80 18.19 20.43
C ASP A 226 8.76 18.04 19.31
N ILE A 227 8.49 19.12 18.57
CA ILE A 227 7.58 19.13 17.41
C ILE A 227 8.29 19.64 16.16
N VAL A 228 7.78 19.29 14.98
CA VAL A 228 8.33 19.76 13.70
C VAL A 228 8.40 21.30 13.68
N PRO A 229 9.57 21.94 13.49
CA PRO A 229 9.70 23.40 13.56
C PRO A 229 8.76 24.16 12.61
N SER A 230 8.32 25.35 13.03
CA SER A 230 7.45 26.23 12.26
C SER A 230 7.99 26.55 10.87
N SER A 231 9.31 26.71 10.73
CA SER A 231 9.98 26.91 9.45
C SER A 231 9.91 25.71 8.49
N LEU A 232 9.54 24.53 8.97
CA LEU A 232 9.42 23.28 8.21
C LEU A 232 7.96 22.82 8.01
N ARG A 233 6.96 23.56 8.51
CA ARG A 233 5.53 23.23 8.39
C ARG A 233 4.72 24.36 7.76
N ASN A 234 3.61 24.01 7.11
CA ASN A 234 2.66 24.96 6.52
C ASN A 234 1.50 25.29 7.48
N ASP A 235 1.14 24.34 8.32
CA ASP A 235 0.15 24.51 9.39
C ASP A 235 0.60 23.72 10.64
N ASN A 236 -0.32 23.48 11.57
CA ASN A 236 0.01 22.77 12.81
C ASN A 236 0.48 21.32 12.62
N ARG A 237 0.31 20.71 11.44
CA ARG A 237 0.60 19.29 11.20
C ARG A 237 1.44 19.05 9.95
N HIS A 238 1.14 19.73 8.85
CA HIS A 238 1.67 19.38 7.54
C HIS A 238 3.01 20.05 7.27
N PRO A 239 4.06 19.29 6.89
CA PRO A 239 5.31 19.86 6.43
C PRO A 239 5.11 20.80 5.22
N ASN A 240 5.95 21.82 5.12
CA ASN A 240 6.06 22.62 3.89
C ASN A 240 7.06 21.95 2.92
N ALA A 241 7.37 22.60 1.80
CA ALA A 241 8.30 22.06 0.80
C ALA A 241 9.68 21.71 1.41
N THR A 242 10.22 22.56 2.29
CA THR A 242 11.50 22.30 2.98
C THR A 242 11.39 21.09 3.92
N GLY A 243 10.29 21.00 4.68
CA GLY A 243 10.03 19.85 5.54
C GLY A 243 9.91 18.53 4.76
N TYR A 244 9.19 18.51 3.63
CA TYR A 244 9.15 17.33 2.74
C TYR A 244 10.49 17.01 2.09
N GLY A 245 11.36 18.01 1.89
CA GLY A 245 12.75 17.79 1.49
C GLY A 245 13.51 16.86 2.46
N VAL A 246 13.24 16.96 3.76
CA VAL A 246 13.85 16.10 4.79
C VAL A 246 13.37 14.64 4.65
N TYR A 247 12.08 14.42 4.34
CA TYR A 247 11.56 13.07 4.07
C TYR A 247 12.30 12.44 2.90
N ALA A 248 12.43 13.18 1.80
CA ALA A 248 13.10 12.70 0.60
C ALA A 248 14.58 12.39 0.85
N GLU A 249 15.27 13.25 1.60
CA GLU A 249 16.66 13.07 1.98
C GLU A 249 16.86 11.81 2.82
N LEU A 250 16.05 11.61 3.87
CA LEU A 250 16.14 10.44 4.75
C LEU A 250 15.78 9.15 4.02
N GLY A 251 14.78 9.17 3.15
CA GLY A 251 14.45 8.05 2.29
C GLY A 251 15.64 7.66 1.42
N ASN A 252 16.31 8.64 0.81
CA ASN A 252 17.51 8.41 0.01
C ASN A 252 18.66 7.81 0.82
N GLN A 253 18.95 8.37 2.01
CA GLN A 253 19.99 7.83 2.90
C GLN A 253 19.66 6.40 3.36
N THR A 254 18.38 6.09 3.58
CA THR A 254 17.95 4.73 3.93
C THR A 254 18.16 3.74 2.78
N ARG A 255 17.88 4.13 1.53
CA ARG A 255 18.19 3.30 0.34
C ARG A 255 19.67 2.98 0.24
N GLN A 256 20.52 4.00 0.32
CA GLN A 256 21.98 3.83 0.17
C GLN A 256 22.59 2.89 1.20
N ARG A 257 21.99 2.78 2.40
CA ARG A 257 22.44 1.84 3.43
C ARG A 257 22.02 0.39 3.16
N ARG A 258 21.01 0.16 2.33
CA ARG A 258 20.49 -1.17 2.02
C ARG A 258 21.18 -1.84 0.83
N GLY A 259 21.94 -1.09 0.02
CA GLY A 259 22.63 -1.56 -1.18
C GLY A 259 21.82 -1.24 -2.42
#